data_AF-A0A3D3R9M4-F1
#
_entry.id   AF-A0A3D3R9M4-F1
#
_cell.length_a   1.000
_cell.length_b   1.000
_cell.length_c   1.000
_cell.angle_alpha   90.00
_cell.angle_beta   90.00
_cell.angle_gamma   90.00
#
_symmetry.space_group_name_H-M   'P 1'
#
loop_
_entity.id
_entity.type
_entity.pdbx_description
1 polymer ?
#
loop_
_entity_poly.entity_id
_entity_poly.type
_entity_poly.pdbx_seq_one_letter_code
_entity_poly.pdbx_strand_id
1 'polypeptide(L)' 'MHIISRGANESILIGEHTVVKVLEVCEDRVKLSIETPGAEPAYWEETVYLDHSEELESLEIGG' A
#
# COMPACT_ATOMS: atom_id res chain seq x y z
N MET A 1 13.53 3.35 -8.92
CA MET A 1 12.50 2.56 -8.21
C MET A 1 13.23 1.49 -7.40
N HIS A 2 13.08 1.49 -6.08
CA HIS A 2 13.66 0.46 -5.21
C HIS A 2 12.52 -0.42 -4.70
N ILE A 3 12.62 -1.73 -4.94
CA ILE A 3 11.63 -2.72 -4.48
C ILE A 3 12.20 -3.35 -3.22
N ILE A 4 11.46 -3.26 -2.13
CA ILE A 4 11.87 -3.80 -0.83
C ILE A 4 10.73 -4.67 -0.32
N SER A 5 10.98 -5.97 -0.21
CA SER A 5 10.00 -6.92 0.30
C SER A 5 9.86 -6.79 1.81
N ARG A 6 8.61 -6.79 2.29
CA ARG A 6 8.27 -6.79 3.72
C ARG A 6 7.10 -7.72 3.99
N GLY A 7 7.24 -8.54 5.02
CA GLY A 7 6.19 -9.41 5.56
C GLY A 7 5.43 -8.75 6.71
N ALA A 8 4.41 -9.43 7.23
CA ALA A 8 3.62 -8.95 8.36
C ALA A 8 4.50 -8.65 9.59
N ASN A 9 4.24 -7.52 10.24
CA ASN A 9 4.99 -6.95 11.36
C ASN A 9 6.41 -6.45 11.03
N GLU A 10 6.87 -6.57 9.79
CA GLU A 10 8.13 -5.96 9.39
C GLU A 10 7.96 -4.46 9.09
N SER A 11 9.04 -3.71 9.29
CA SER A 11 9.06 -2.27 9.05
C SER A 11 10.26 -1.83 8.24
N ILE A 12 10.17 -0.62 7.70
CA ILE A 12 11.26 0.08 7.04
C ILE A 12 11.26 1.54 7.49
N LEU A 13 12.47 2.05 7.75
CA LEU A 13 12.71 3.46 7.96
C LEU A 13 13.03 4.12 6.62
N ILE A 14 12.25 5.14 6.26
CA ILE A 14 12.44 5.96 5.06
C ILE A 14 12.93 7.34 5.53
N GLY A 15 14.07 7.77 4.98
CA GLY A 15 14.75 8.97 5.48
C GLY A 15 15.21 8.78 6.92
N GLU A 16 15.02 9.80 7.76
CA GLU A 16 15.48 9.77 9.15
C GLU A 16 14.38 9.43 10.15
N HIS A 17 13.11 9.65 9.80
CA HIS A 17 12.01 9.64 10.78
C HIS A 17 10.76 8.89 10.33
N THR A 18 10.56 8.63 9.04
CA THR A 18 9.32 8.00 8.57
C THR A 18 9.41 6.49 8.69
N VAL A 19 8.59 5.89 9.55
CA VAL A 19 8.47 4.44 9.70
C VAL A 19 7.26 3.96 8.92
N VAL A 20 7.49 3.02 8.01
CA VAL A 20 6.42 2.28 7.34
C VAL A 20 6.43 0.86 7.87
N LYS A 21 5.31 0.39 8.41
CA LYS A 21 5.16 -0.95 8.97
C LYS A 21 4.04 -1.69 8.27
N VAL A 22 4.31 -2.94 7.87
CA VAL A 22 3.26 -3.85 7.41
C VAL A 22 2.54 -4.39 8.64
N LEU A 23 1.27 -4.03 8.80
CA LEU A 23 0.45 -4.53 9.89
C LEU A 23 -0.13 -5.91 9.54
N GLU A 24 -0.65 -6.05 8.32
CA GLU A 24 -1.33 -7.26 7.87
C GLU A 24 -1.19 -7.42 6.35
N VAL A 25 -1.10 -8.67 5.91
CA VAL A 25 -1.14 -9.05 4.48
C VAL A 25 -2.35 -9.94 4.29
N CYS A 26 -3.30 -9.48 3.47
CA CYS A 26 -4.42 -10.26 2.97
C CYS A 26 -4.13 -10.71 1.53
N GLU A 27 -5.03 -11.51 0.95
CA GLU A 27 -4.89 -12.04 -0.41
C GLU A 27 -4.79 -10.94 -1.48
N ASP A 28 -5.58 -9.88 -1.33
CA ASP A 28 -5.76 -8.78 -2.30
C ASP A 28 -5.27 -7.42 -1.81
N ARG A 29 -4.92 -7.30 -0.52
CA ARG A 29 -4.56 -6.02 0.10
C ARG A 29 -3.51 -6.16 1.19
N VAL A 30 -2.83 -5.05 1.45
CA VAL A 30 -1.88 -4.93 2.55
C VAL A 30 -2.30 -3.76 3.43
N LYS A 31 -2.30 -3.97 4.74
CA LYS A 31 -2.52 -2.90 5.73
C LYS A 31 -1.18 -2.35 6.16
N LEU A 32 -0.96 -1.06 5.93
CA LEU A 32 0.26 -0.35 6.32
C LEU A 32 -0.03 0.63 7.45
N SER A 33 0.93 0.77 8.38
CA SER A 33 1.06 1.94 9.26
C SER A 33 2.14 2.83 8.69
N ILE A 34 1.88 4.14 8.61
CA ILE A 34 2.87 5.13 8.23
C ILE A 34 2.92 6.16 9.36
N GLU A 35 4.08 6.28 9.99
CA GLU A 35 4.28 7.15 11.14
C GLU A 35 5.48 8.06 10.86
N THR A 36 5.29 9.36 10.99
CA THR A 36 6.38 10.34 10.95
C THR A 36 6.33 11.16 12.25
N PRO A 37 6.93 10.66 13.35
CA PRO A 37 6.85 11.31 14.64
C PRO A 37 7.46 12.71 14.60
N GLY A 38 6.76 13.68 15.19
CA GLY A 38 7.22 15.07 15.26
C GLY A 38 7.01 15.91 14.00
N ALA A 39 6.35 15.37 12.98
CA ALA A 39 5.99 16.11 11.77
C ALA A 39 4.51 15.93 11.45
N GLU A 40 3.90 16.96 10.86
CA GLU A 40 2.63 16.78 10.16
C GLU A 40 2.87 15.92 8.91
N PRO A 41 1.99 14.94 8.64
CA PRO A 41 2.14 14.11 7.45
C PRO A 41 2.07 14.99 6.19
N ALA A 42 3.05 14.83 5.30
CA ALA A 42 3.09 15.54 4.01
C ALA A 42 2.11 14.95 2.96
N TYR A 43 1.19 14.09 3.39
CA TYR A 43 0.14 13.47 2.59
C TYR A 43 -1.20 13.62 3.30
N TRP A 44 -2.28 13.63 2.54
CA TRP A 44 -3.63 13.52 3.08
C TRP A 44 -4.19 12.12 2.80
N GLU A 45 -4.99 11.60 3.72
CA GLU A 45 -5.73 10.35 3.52
C GLU A 45 -7.01 10.64 2.72
N GLU A 46 -7.19 9.91 1.62
CA GLU A 46 -8.44 9.89 0.86
C GLU A 46 -8.86 8.44 0.67
N THR A 47 -10.12 8.13 0.96
CA THR A 47 -10.69 6.81 0.66
C THR A 47 -10.97 6.74 -0.84
N VAL A 48 -10.03 6.13 -1.57
CA VAL A 48 -10.20 5.86 -3.00
C VAL A 48 -10.87 4.50 -3.15
N TYR A 49 -12.06 4.48 -3.75
CA TYR A 49 -12.69 3.24 -4.21
C TYR A 49 -12.10 2.93 -5.59
N LEU A 50 -11.29 1.87 -5.69
CA LEU A 50 -10.96 1.33 -7.01
C LEU A 50 -12.23 0.72 -7.58
N ASP A 51 -12.79 1.37 -8.61
CA ASP A 51 -13.88 0.82 -9.38
C ASP A 51 -13.33 -0.37 -10.17
N HIS A 52 -13.69 -1.60 -9.78
CA HIS A 52 -13.23 -2.83 -10.43
C HIS A 52 -13.81 -3.03 -11.85
N SER A 53 -14.48 -2.02 -12.44
CA SER A 53 -15.12 -2.15 -13.75
C SER A 53 -14.16 -2.17 -14.94
N GLU A 54 -12.87 -1.87 -14.76
CA GLU A 54 -11.87 -1.93 -15.84
C GLU A 54 -11.11 -3.28 -15.94
N GLU A 55 -11.42 -4.30 -15.12
CA GLU A 55 -10.73 -5.60 -15.14
C GLU A 55 -11.56 -6.79 -15.68
N LEU A 56 -12.70 -6.54 -16.34
CA LEU A 56 -13.50 -7.59 -17.00
C LEU A 56 -13.46 -7.57 -18.54
N GLU A 57 -12.72 -6.66 -19.18
CA GLU A 57 -12.60 -6.65 -20.65
C GLU A 57 -11.42 -7.48 -21.20
N SER A 58 -10.66 -8.19 -20.35
CA SER A 58 -9.53 -9.03 -20.79
C SER A 58 -9.85 -10.52 -20.95
N LEU A 59 -11.09 -10.95 -20.69
CA LEU A 59 -11.43 -12.38 -20.65
C LEU A 59 -12.69 -12.74 -21.44
N GLU A 60 -12.88 -12.21 -22.65
CA GLU A 60 -13.80 -12.83 -23.63
C GLU A 60 -13.50 -12.41 -25.08
N ILE A 61 -12.55 -13.12 -25.70
CA ILE A 61 -12.56 -13.48 -27.13
C ILE A 61 -12.03 -14.92 -27.14
N GLY A 62 -12.83 -15.99 -27.20
CA GLY A 62 -14.02 -16.20 -28.02
C GLY A 62 -13.57 -16.90 -29.32
N GLY A 63 -13.73 -18.23 -29.39
CA GLY A 63 -13.53 -19.03 -30.61
C GLY A 63 -12.97 -20.43 -30.38
#